data_AF-A0A843XCG3-F1
#
_entry.id   AF-A0A843XCG3-F1
#
_cell.length_a   1.000
_cell.length_b   1.000
_cell.length_c   1.000
_cell.angle_alpha   90.00
_cell.angle_beta   90.00
_cell.angle_gamma   90.00
#
_symmetry.space_group_name_H-M   'P 1'
#
loop_
_entity.id
_entity.type
_entity.pdbx_description
1 polymer ?
#
loop_
_entity_poly.entity_id
_entity_poly.type
_entity_poly.pdbx_seq_one_letter_code
_entity_poly.pdbx_strand_id
1 'polypeptide(L)'
;MASRGRRGGAPAHEDEPRREERAEKQAPAPQGPVLPPPLPVDYGVFMQGLVQAMQTQAHTQAALQAQLEAQIYLDSAYERCTVGKS
;
A
#
# COMPACT_ATOMS: atom_id res chain seq x y z
N MET A 1 -74.81 -35.96 4.76
CA MET A 1 -74.16 -36.18 3.45
C MET A 1 -72.70 -36.55 3.67
N ALA A 2 -72.14 -37.31 2.73
CA ALA A 2 -71.01 -38.22 2.85
C ALA A 2 -69.63 -37.63 3.23
N SER A 3 -68.83 -38.52 3.80
CA SER A 3 -67.42 -38.45 4.15
C SER A 3 -66.46 -38.30 2.96
N ARG A 4 -65.37 -37.55 3.14
CA ARG A 4 -64.06 -37.63 2.45
C ARG A 4 -63.13 -36.62 3.14
N GLY A 5 -61.92 -36.89 3.58
CA GLY A 5 -61.00 -38.03 3.67
C GLY A 5 -59.79 -37.49 4.48
N ARG A 6 -59.20 -38.25 5.41
CA ARG A 6 -57.90 -38.96 5.22
C ARG A 6 -56.84 -38.05 4.56
N ARG A 7 -55.66 -37.76 5.12
CA ARG A 7 -54.70 -38.49 5.97
C ARG A 7 -53.78 -37.42 6.60
N GLY A 8 -53.40 -37.52 7.87
CA GLY A 8 -52.14 -38.16 8.27
C GLY A 8 -51.19 -37.06 8.78
N GLY A 9 -50.46 -37.18 9.88
CA GLY A 9 -50.40 -38.20 10.91
C GLY A 9 -50.04 -37.50 12.23
N ALA A 10 -50.56 -38.04 13.33
CA ALA A 10 -49.93 -37.89 14.64
C ALA A 10 -48.90 -39.03 14.78
N PRO A 11 -48.14 -39.17 15.88
CA PRO A 11 -47.87 -38.26 17.00
C PRO A 11 -46.36 -38.22 17.35
N ALA A 12 -45.93 -37.39 18.31
CA ALA A 12 -44.85 -37.69 19.28
C ALA A 12 -44.59 -36.39 20.07
N HIS A 13 -45.22 -36.15 21.21
CA HIS A 13 -44.98 -36.79 22.51
C HIS A 13 -43.61 -36.39 23.07
N GLU A 14 -43.66 -35.38 23.96
CA GLU A 14 -42.86 -35.21 25.19
C GLU A 14 -41.35 -35.03 24.98
N ASP A 15 -40.66 -34.15 25.68
CA ASP A 15 -40.56 -34.04 27.13
C ASP A 15 -39.78 -32.73 27.42
N GLU A 16 -39.88 -32.22 28.64
CA GLU A 16 -39.00 -31.19 29.23
C GLU A 16 -37.51 -31.68 29.24
N PRO A 17 -36.48 -30.99 29.80
CA PRO A 17 -36.44 -29.75 30.56
C PRO A 17 -35.26 -28.81 30.19
N ARG A 18 -35.25 -27.62 30.80
CA ARG A 18 -34.07 -26.99 31.43
C ARG A 18 -32.69 -27.31 30.82
N ARG A 19 -32.26 -26.56 29.80
CA ARG A 19 -30.83 -26.20 29.68
C ARG A 19 -30.67 -24.87 30.40
N GLU A 20 -30.53 -24.87 31.72
CA GLU A 20 -29.21 -24.78 32.35
C GLU A 20 -28.35 -23.75 31.62
N GLU A 21 -28.54 -22.50 32.02
CA GLU A 21 -27.49 -21.69 32.66
C GLU A 21 -26.07 -22.25 32.47
N ARG A 22 -25.63 -22.34 31.22
CA ARG A 22 -24.21 -22.40 30.94
C ARG A 22 -23.75 -20.97 31.02
N ALA A 23 -23.33 -20.60 32.22
CA ALA A 23 -22.29 -19.64 32.45
C ALA A 23 -21.06 -20.06 31.62
N GLU A 24 -21.12 -19.91 30.30
CA GLU A 24 -19.95 -19.69 29.49
C GLU A 24 -19.46 -18.33 29.94
N LYS A 25 -18.65 -18.34 31.00
CA LYS A 25 -17.62 -17.34 31.22
C LYS A 25 -16.94 -17.20 29.87
N GLN A 26 -17.38 -16.21 29.08
CA GLN A 26 -16.62 -15.75 27.94
C GLN A 26 -15.27 -15.43 28.52
N ALA A 27 -14.29 -16.31 28.30
CA ALA A 27 -12.92 -16.00 28.61
C ALA A 27 -12.66 -14.67 27.91
N PRO A 28 -12.17 -13.63 28.62
CA PRO A 28 -11.88 -12.37 27.96
C PRO A 28 -10.97 -12.69 26.77
N ALA A 29 -11.36 -12.21 25.59
CA ALA A 29 -10.59 -12.42 24.37
C ALA A 29 -9.11 -12.11 24.68
N PRO A 30 -8.16 -12.96 24.26
CA PRO A 30 -6.76 -12.70 24.50
C PRO A 30 -6.46 -11.32 23.93
N GLN A 31 -6.10 -10.39 24.82
CA GLN A 31 -5.64 -9.07 24.43
C GLN A 31 -4.27 -9.29 23.78
N GLY A 32 -4.29 -9.59 22.49
CA GLY A 32 -3.09 -9.66 21.68
C GLY A 32 -2.34 -8.32 21.75
N PRO A 33 -1.04 -8.30 21.46
CA PRO A 33 -0.27 -7.07 21.46
C PRO A 33 -0.97 -6.03 20.59
N VAL A 34 -1.40 -4.94 21.21
CA VAL A 34 -1.95 -3.79 20.50
C VAL A 34 -0.76 -3.14 19.81
N LEU A 35 -0.69 -3.30 18.49
CA LEU A 35 0.31 -2.58 17.70
C LEU A 35 0.04 -1.08 17.80
N PRO A 36 1.09 -0.26 17.98
CA PRO A 36 0.91 1.19 17.96
C PRO A 36 0.32 1.61 16.60
N PRO A 37 -0.54 2.63 16.57
CA PRO A 37 -1.04 3.16 15.32
C PRO A 37 0.14 3.63 14.46
N PRO A 38 0.05 3.51 13.12
CA PRO A 38 1.10 4.01 12.24
C PRO A 38 1.32 5.50 12.49
N LEU A 39 2.59 5.91 12.48
CA LEU A 39 2.94 7.31 12.64
C LEU A 39 2.33 8.13 11.50
N PRO A 40 1.83 9.35 11.79
CA PRO A 40 1.32 10.23 10.76
C PRO A 40 2.47 10.57 9.80
N VAL A 41 2.24 10.34 8.50
CA VAL A 41 3.15 10.78 7.44
C VAL A 41 2.85 12.24 7.14
N ASP A 42 3.86 13.10 7.28
CA ASP A 42 3.75 14.49 6.84
C ASP A 42 3.89 14.55 5.31
N TYR A 43 2.74 14.63 4.64
CA TYR A 43 2.65 14.76 3.20
C TYR A 43 3.37 16.02 2.66
N GLY A 44 3.47 17.10 3.46
CA GLY A 44 4.18 18.31 3.06
C GLY A 44 5.68 18.07 2.95
N VAL A 45 6.28 17.40 3.94
CA VAL A 45 7.70 17.00 3.93
C VAL A 45 7.99 16.03 2.79
N PHE A 46 7.11 15.06 2.56
CA PHE A 46 7.24 14.10 1.45
C PHE A 46 7.24 14.81 0.08
N MET A 47 6.29 15.72 -0.14
CA MET A 47 6.19 16.47 -1.40
C MET A 47 7.37 17.42 -1.60
N GLN A 48 7.87 18.08 -0.55
CA GLN A 48 9.10 18.88 -0.64
C GLN A 48 10.30 18.02 -1.04
N GLY A 49 10.46 16.83 -0.45
CA GLY A 49 11.52 15.90 -0.79
C GLY A 49 11.48 15.47 -2.26
N LEU A 50 10.27 15.18 -2.79
CA LEU A 50 10.09 14.86 -4.21
C LEU A 50 10.44 16.02 -5.13
N VAL A 51 9.98 17.23 -4.83
CA VAL A 51 10.28 18.42 -5.63
C VAL A 51 11.79 18.70 -5.64
N GLN A 52 12.44 18.59 -4.48
CA GLN A 52 13.88 18.80 -4.35
C GLN A 52 14.70 17.75 -5.11
N ALA A 53 14.27 16.48 -5.09
CA ALA A 53 14.89 15.42 -5.86
C ALA A 53 14.78 15.67 -7.37
N MET A 54 13.60 16.08 -7.86
CA MET A 54 13.40 16.41 -9.27
C MET A 54 14.21 17.63 -9.72
N GLN A 55 14.29 18.69 -8.90
CA GLN A 55 15.14 19.84 -9.21
C GLN A 55 16.61 19.44 -9.31
N THR A 56 17.10 18.62 -8.37
CA THR A 56 18.48 18.13 -8.37
C THR A 56 18.77 17.29 -9.63
N GLN A 57 17.81 16.48 -10.07
CA GLN A 57 17.94 15.70 -11.31
C GLN A 57 17.98 16.60 -12.56
N ALA A 58 17.12 17.61 -12.63
CA ALA A 58 17.12 18.55 -13.75
C ALA A 58 18.43 19.35 -13.83
N HIS A 59 18.95 19.80 -12.68
CA HIS A 59 20.21 20.54 -12.62
C HIS A 59 21.43 19.68 -13.00
N THR A 60 21.47 18.42 -12.58
CA THR A 60 22.56 17.51 -12.95
C THR A 60 22.56 17.19 -14.44
N GLN A 61 21.39 16.99 -15.05
CA GLN A 61 21.30 16.76 -16.50
C GLN A 61 21.77 17.97 -17.31
N ALA A 62 21.33 19.18 -16.94
CA ALA A 62 21.76 20.41 -17.61
C ALA A 62 23.28 20.66 -17.46
N ALA A 63 23.83 20.40 -16.28
CA ALA A 63 25.26 20.54 -16.03
C ALA A 63 26.09 19.55 -16.85
N LEU A 64 25.66 18.29 -16.94
CA LEU A 64 26.32 17.27 -17.77
C LEU A 64 26.28 17.64 -19.26
N GLN A 65 25.15 18.14 -19.74
CA GLN A 65 25.02 18.58 -21.14
C GLN A 65 25.96 19.75 -21.44
N ALA A 66 26.00 20.77 -20.56
CA ALA A 66 26.89 21.90 -20.72
C ALA A 66 28.38 21.49 -20.66
N GLN A 67 28.73 20.53 -19.80
CA GLN A 67 30.09 19.99 -19.72
C GLN A 67 30.49 19.25 -21.01
N LEU A 68 29.60 18.42 -21.56
CA LEU A 68 29.82 17.73 -22.84
C LEU A 68 30.04 18.73 -23.98
N GLU A 69 29.19 19.76 -24.08
CA GLU A 69 29.30 20.77 -25.12
C GLU A 69 30.60 21.56 -25.01
N ALA A 70 30.99 21.95 -23.78
CA ALA A 70 32.27 22.61 -23.52
C ALA A 70 33.46 21.71 -23.88
N GLN A 71 33.40 20.42 -23.54
CA GLN A 71 34.44 19.45 -23.86
C GLN A 71 34.62 19.29 -25.38
N ILE A 72 33.52 19.14 -26.12
CA ILE A 72 33.54 19.03 -27.59
C ILE A 72 34.13 20.29 -28.22
N TYR A 73 33.76 21.48 -27.72
CA TYR A 73 34.31 22.73 -28.21
C TYR A 73 35.83 22.82 -27.99
N LEU A 74 36.29 22.45 -26.79
CA LEU A 74 37.72 22.45 -26.45
C LEU A 74 38.51 21.44 -27.29
N ASP A 75 38.00 20.23 -27.46
CA ASP A 75 38.65 19.20 -28.29
C ASP A 75 38.74 19.65 -29.76
N SER A 76 37.66 20.23 -30.30
CA SER A 76 37.64 20.80 -31.65
C SER A 76 38.58 22.00 -31.81
N ALA A 77 38.70 22.84 -30.78
CA ALA A 77 39.67 23.95 -30.79
C ALA A 77 41.11 23.42 -30.76
N TYR A 78 41.38 22.40 -29.94
CA TYR A 78 42.68 21.77 -29.82
C TYR A 78 43.13 21.11 -31.14
N GLU A 79 42.26 20.33 -31.78
CA GLU A 79 42.48 19.74 -33.11
C GLU A 79 42.83 20.82 -34.15
N ARG A 80 42.06 21.91 -34.22
CA ARG A 80 42.33 23.00 -35.16
C ARG A 80 43.69 23.69 -34.90
N CYS A 81 44.06 23.86 -33.64
CA CYS A 81 45.34 24.47 -33.27
C CYS A 81 46.57 23.56 -33.49
N THR A 82 46.38 22.24 -33.49
CA THR A 82 47.47 21.25 -33.59
C THR A 82 47.64 20.70 -35.00
N VAL A 83 46.55 20.45 -35.72
CA VAL A 83 46.56 19.96 -37.10
C VAL A 83 46.86 21.09 -38.10
N GLY A 84 46.38 22.31 -37.86
CA GLY A 84 46.63 23.47 -38.73
C GLY A 84 48.05 24.05 -38.70
N LYS A 85 48.97 23.43 -37.94
CA LYS A 85 50.38 23.84 -37.82
C LYS A 85 51.37 22.89 -38.51
N SER A 86 50.90 21.80 -39.14
CA SER A 86 51.74 20.87 -39.91
C SER A 86 51.73 21.19 -41.40
#